data_AF-A0A7X9HXW2-F1
#
_entry.id   AF-A0A7X9HXW2-F1
#
_cell.length_a   1.000
_cell.length_b   1.000
_cell.length_c   1.000
_cell.angle_alpha   90.00
_cell.angle_beta   90.00
_cell.angle_gamma   90.00
#
_symmetry.space_group_name_H-M   'P 1'
#
loop_
_entity.id
_entity.type
_entity.pdbx_description
1 polymer ?
#
loop_
_entity_poly.entity_id
_entity_poly.type
_entity_poly.pdbx_seq_one_letter_code
_entity_poly.pdbx_strand_id
1 'polypeptide(L)'
;SNDGGETFRPINEGLTYSNLSASTGCIPIPVTALHLENAYLNFNYTEAGTLQPILIAGTDGFGIWYRTPTLVNVGGTTGWDWSNGVWMPATGIPSNAVVYNFTREKGLSNNSIKAATNSGVYASQNNLNNLAGKEWYSAGLNEDVRGICFGQSYKFSSSSPHIPEAPQSGVAWGTTWGTGVKKGTEVQNFGSPTPETINWETRNGQGAGTLEELNNWSIVQLSSDGTVLVGGDNKGIFRTPDEGLTLWYPSNGGIENTSKRVRNLVEVESNGDILCAIEGSGSSYDGGIFISADNGFNWACLSAGFDPEEQKLSDIVYSSGNPPVYYAGTYDKGTYAGTVSPLDPPTITSIDVTSGSSTGGTTVTITGTNFRCSCPQYYDCEHFGISQAVASFGGIDAETTSCSSTQLVVTTPSHLAGTVNVTVRNPDTRSATATNAFTYTGSSSATLYISRNESNNIVVTTDPATPTRVFRATNPQFTGYVKVDTISSGSFTYTDNSGENAYIYYYKVE
;
A
#
# COMPACT_ATOMS: atom_id res chain seq x y z
N SER A 1 -4.06 -20.83 -16.50
CA SER A 1 -3.67 -22.04 -17.26
C SER A 1 -3.35 -23.16 -16.27
N ASN A 2 -3.07 -24.38 -16.75
CA ASN A 2 -2.82 -25.54 -15.87
C ASN A 2 -1.33 -25.72 -15.49
N ASP A 3 -0.48 -24.77 -15.87
CA ASP A 3 0.99 -24.78 -15.76
C ASP A 3 1.52 -23.72 -14.77
N GLY A 4 0.66 -23.23 -13.86
CA GLY A 4 1.04 -22.16 -12.93
C GLY A 4 1.03 -20.74 -13.54
N GLY A 5 0.64 -20.58 -14.81
CA GLY A 5 0.52 -19.27 -15.46
C GLY A 5 1.57 -18.98 -16.52
N GLU A 6 2.30 -19.99 -16.99
CA GLU A 6 3.34 -19.84 -18.03
C GLU A 6 2.74 -19.68 -19.45
N THR A 7 1.61 -20.34 -19.76
CA THR A 7 0.95 -20.20 -21.07
C THR A 7 -0.45 -19.59 -20.99
N PHE A 8 -0.56 -18.31 -21.39
CA PHE A 8 -1.86 -17.66 -21.57
C PHE A 8 -2.50 -18.10 -22.88
N ARG A 9 -3.59 -18.86 -22.79
CA ARG A 9 -4.54 -19.02 -23.90
C ARG A 9 -5.58 -17.91 -23.80
N PRO A 10 -5.87 -17.17 -24.89
CA PRO A 10 -6.99 -16.22 -24.88
C PRO A 10 -8.28 -17.00 -24.59
N ILE A 11 -9.03 -16.56 -23.58
CA ILE A 11 -10.38 -17.05 -23.34
C ILE A 11 -11.27 -16.36 -24.39
N ASN A 12 -11.27 -16.89 -25.62
CA ASN A 12 -12.15 -16.44 -26.69
C ASN A 12 -13.60 -16.48 -26.17
N GLU A 13 -14.14 -15.33 -25.79
CA GLU A 13 -14.49 -14.22 -26.67
C GLU A 13 -14.37 -12.94 -25.84
N GLY A 14 -13.92 -11.85 -26.45
CA GLY A 14 -13.90 -10.55 -25.77
C GLY A 14 -15.32 -10.17 -25.36
N LEU A 15 -15.47 -9.52 -24.21
CA LEU A 15 -16.76 -8.96 -23.81
C LEU A 15 -17.19 -7.97 -24.90
N THR A 16 -18.29 -8.26 -25.60
CA THR A 16 -18.77 -7.44 -26.72
C THR A 16 -20.27 -7.21 -26.58
N TYR A 17 -20.76 -6.11 -27.16
CA TYR A 17 -22.18 -5.88 -27.34
C TYR A 17 -22.55 -5.70 -28.81
N SER A 18 -23.71 -6.22 -29.18
CA SER A 18 -24.33 -6.00 -30.48
C SER A 18 -25.29 -4.81 -30.41
N ASN A 19 -24.93 -3.67 -31.00
CA ASN A 19 -25.87 -2.56 -31.11
C ASN A 19 -26.86 -2.82 -32.26
N LEU A 20 -28.13 -3.05 -31.93
CA LEU A 20 -29.19 -3.39 -32.90
C LEU A 20 -29.45 -2.28 -33.95
N SER A 21 -28.89 -1.08 -33.80
CA SER A 21 -29.06 0.04 -34.73
C SER A 21 -27.87 0.33 -35.65
N ALA A 22 -26.79 -0.46 -35.60
CA ALA A 22 -25.57 -0.19 -36.38
C ALA A 22 -25.16 -1.39 -37.24
N SER A 23 -24.97 -1.16 -38.55
CA SER A 23 -24.56 -2.19 -39.52
C SER A 23 -23.06 -2.55 -39.45
N THR A 24 -22.45 -2.48 -38.25
CA THR A 24 -20.99 -2.48 -38.06
C THR A 24 -20.56 -3.28 -36.82
N GLY A 25 -20.53 -4.60 -36.95
CA GLY A 25 -19.71 -5.50 -36.12
C GLY A 25 -20.09 -5.66 -34.64
N CYS A 26 -19.35 -6.53 -33.96
CA CYS A 26 -19.36 -6.62 -32.50
C CYS A 26 -18.41 -5.56 -31.94
N ILE A 27 -18.86 -4.72 -31.01
CA ILE A 27 -18.03 -3.69 -30.39
C ILE A 27 -17.49 -4.25 -29.07
N PRO A 28 -16.15 -4.28 -28.84
CA PRO A 28 -15.58 -4.71 -27.58
C PRO A 28 -15.86 -3.69 -26.47
N ILE A 29 -16.19 -4.20 -25.29
CA ILE A 29 -16.37 -3.44 -24.05
C ILE A 29 -15.03 -3.40 -23.32
N PRO A 30 -14.50 -2.22 -22.95
CA PRO A 30 -13.32 -2.13 -22.10
C PRO A 30 -13.60 -2.73 -20.72
N VAL A 31 -12.79 -3.72 -20.33
CA VAL A 31 -12.81 -4.32 -18.99
C VAL A 31 -11.78 -3.59 -18.13
N THR A 32 -12.24 -3.05 -17.01
CA THR A 32 -11.46 -2.19 -16.10
C THR A 32 -11.15 -2.85 -14.76
N ALA A 33 -11.90 -3.90 -14.39
CA ALA A 33 -11.65 -4.72 -13.21
C ALA A 33 -12.08 -6.17 -13.46
N LEU A 34 -11.41 -7.13 -12.82
CA LEU A 34 -11.79 -8.55 -12.86
C LEU A 34 -11.80 -9.13 -11.45
N HIS A 35 -12.78 -9.99 -11.17
CA HIS A 35 -12.83 -10.80 -9.94
C HIS A 35 -13.18 -12.24 -10.28
N LEU A 36 -12.52 -13.20 -9.64
CA LEU A 36 -12.81 -14.63 -9.76
C LEU A 36 -13.29 -15.15 -8.40
N GLU A 37 -14.49 -15.70 -8.37
CA GLU A 37 -15.11 -16.23 -7.14
C GLU A 37 -15.52 -17.69 -7.30
N ASN A 38 -15.51 -18.47 -6.22
CA ASN A 38 -16.11 -19.80 -6.20
C ASN A 38 -17.48 -19.72 -5.49
N ALA A 39 -18.55 -19.97 -6.24
CA ALA A 39 -19.93 -19.88 -5.75
C ALA A 39 -20.60 -21.27 -5.73
N TYR A 40 -21.52 -21.48 -4.79
CA TYR A 40 -22.37 -22.67 -4.81
C TYR A 40 -23.50 -22.49 -5.83
N LEU A 41 -23.64 -23.44 -6.76
CA LEU A 41 -24.82 -23.51 -7.64
C LEU A 41 -25.73 -24.67 -7.22
N ASN A 42 -26.94 -24.30 -6.74
CA ASN A 42 -28.20 -25.05 -6.60
C ASN A 42 -28.73 -25.27 -5.18
N PHE A 43 -30.03 -25.01 -5.03
CA PHE A 43 -30.86 -25.34 -3.86
C PHE A 43 -31.74 -26.59 -4.05
N ASN A 44 -31.78 -27.17 -5.26
CA ASN A 44 -32.63 -28.32 -5.59
C ASN A 44 -31.77 -29.55 -5.93
N TYR A 45 -31.97 -30.62 -5.16
CA TYR A 45 -31.58 -32.03 -5.35
C TYR A 45 -31.10 -32.39 -6.78
N THR A 46 -29.99 -33.10 -7.01
CA THR A 46 -29.56 -34.32 -6.29
C THR A 46 -28.04 -34.49 -6.05
N GLU A 47 -27.17 -33.57 -6.48
CA GLU A 47 -25.73 -33.64 -6.20
C GLU A 47 -25.30 -32.50 -5.26
N ALA A 48 -24.58 -32.84 -4.19
CA ALA A 48 -24.20 -31.89 -3.16
C ALA A 48 -22.88 -31.18 -3.51
N GLY A 49 -22.87 -29.85 -3.43
CA GLY A 49 -21.69 -29.09 -2.97
C GLY A 49 -20.58 -28.79 -3.97
N THR A 50 -20.79 -28.93 -5.29
CA THR A 50 -19.77 -28.48 -6.26
C THR A 50 -19.70 -26.96 -6.31
N LEU A 51 -18.61 -26.38 -5.80
CA LEU A 51 -18.26 -24.98 -6.01
C LEU A 51 -17.94 -24.76 -7.50
N GLN A 52 -18.65 -23.84 -8.13
CA GLN A 52 -18.41 -23.44 -9.52
C GLN A 52 -17.74 -22.07 -9.55
N PRO A 53 -16.61 -21.91 -10.28
CA PRO A 53 -15.99 -20.60 -10.44
C PRO A 53 -16.85 -19.70 -11.31
N ILE A 54 -16.94 -18.43 -10.94
CA ILE A 54 -17.61 -17.35 -11.67
C ILE A 54 -16.59 -16.25 -11.92
N LEU A 55 -16.42 -15.88 -13.18
CA LEU A 55 -15.61 -14.73 -13.57
C LEU A 55 -16.53 -13.52 -13.66
N ILE A 56 -16.17 -12.44 -12.98
CA ILE A 56 -16.90 -11.19 -12.92
C ILE A 56 -16.01 -10.11 -13.53
N ALA A 57 -16.57 -9.29 -14.42
CA ALA A 57 -15.90 -8.18 -15.08
C ALA A 57 -16.60 -6.86 -14.75
N GLY A 58 -15.81 -5.91 -14.26
CA GLY A 58 -16.15 -4.50 -14.20
C GLY A 58 -15.72 -3.83 -15.51
N THR A 59 -16.49 -2.85 -15.98
CA THR A 59 -16.31 -2.26 -17.31
C THR A 59 -16.27 -0.74 -17.27
N ASP A 60 -15.73 -0.14 -18.33
CA ASP A 60 -15.80 1.30 -18.56
C ASP A 60 -17.16 1.69 -19.17
N GLY A 61 -18.14 1.96 -18.30
CA GLY A 61 -19.44 2.51 -18.70
C GLY A 61 -20.47 1.49 -19.17
N PHE A 62 -20.29 0.20 -18.88
CA PHE A 62 -21.25 -0.87 -19.19
C PHE A 62 -21.64 -1.71 -17.95
N GLY A 63 -21.35 -1.23 -16.74
CA GLY A 63 -21.67 -1.89 -15.47
C GLY A 63 -20.83 -3.15 -15.18
N ILE A 64 -21.45 -4.13 -14.52
CA ILE A 64 -20.82 -5.43 -14.20
C ILE A 64 -21.37 -6.51 -15.12
N TRP A 65 -20.50 -7.40 -15.56
CA TRP A 65 -20.82 -8.60 -16.33
C TRP A 65 -20.26 -9.83 -15.62
N TYR A 66 -20.86 -11.00 -15.87
CA TYR A 66 -20.39 -12.27 -15.32
C TYR A 66 -20.42 -13.39 -16.37
N ARG A 67 -19.51 -14.35 -16.22
CA ARG A 67 -19.38 -15.54 -17.06
C ARG A 67 -19.18 -16.75 -16.15
N THR A 68 -19.89 -17.84 -16.45
CA THR A 68 -19.75 -19.13 -15.78
C THR A 68 -19.23 -20.16 -16.78
N PRO A 69 -18.25 -21.00 -16.43
CA PRO A 69 -17.79 -22.09 -17.28
C PRO A 69 -18.81 -23.24 -17.26
N THR A 70 -18.65 -24.17 -18.19
CA THR A 70 -19.37 -25.46 -18.18
C THR A 70 -18.47 -26.52 -17.56
N LEU A 71 -19.00 -27.40 -16.70
CA LEU A 71 -18.24 -28.55 -16.23
C LEU A 71 -18.14 -29.58 -17.36
N VAL A 72 -16.92 -29.96 -17.74
CA VAL A 72 -16.66 -30.97 -18.77
C VAL A 72 -15.86 -32.13 -18.20
N ASN A 73 -16.05 -33.31 -18.78
CA ASN A 73 -15.35 -34.53 -18.38
C ASN A 73 -14.52 -35.02 -19.59
N VAL A 74 -13.19 -34.89 -19.50
CA VAL A 74 -12.29 -35.17 -20.63
C VAL A 74 -11.32 -36.26 -20.22
N GLY A 75 -11.43 -37.45 -20.79
CA GLY A 75 -10.51 -38.57 -20.52
C GLY A 75 -10.54 -39.10 -19.07
N GLY A 76 -11.61 -38.82 -18.31
CA GLY A 76 -11.75 -39.23 -16.91
C GLY A 76 -11.34 -38.18 -15.87
N THR A 77 -10.89 -37.00 -16.29
CA THR A 77 -10.74 -35.83 -15.42
C THR A 77 -11.85 -34.81 -15.66
N THR A 78 -12.50 -34.39 -14.57
CA THR A 78 -13.45 -33.27 -14.55
C THR A 78 -12.69 -31.94 -14.54
N GLY A 79 -13.06 -31.01 -15.42
CA GLY A 79 -12.48 -29.67 -15.49
C GLY A 79 -13.48 -28.62 -15.94
N TRP A 80 -13.17 -27.35 -15.66
CA TRP A 80 -14.00 -26.22 -16.06
C TRP A 80 -13.64 -25.75 -17.47
N ASP A 81 -14.57 -25.90 -18.41
CA ASP A 81 -14.45 -25.36 -19.75
C ASP A 81 -15.06 -23.96 -19.83
N TRP A 82 -14.20 -22.98 -20.07
CA TRP A 82 -14.60 -21.59 -20.26
C TRP A 82 -15.02 -21.27 -21.69
N SER A 83 -14.67 -22.10 -22.69
CA SER A 83 -14.85 -21.78 -24.12
C SER A 83 -16.32 -21.59 -24.51
N ASN A 84 -17.24 -22.28 -23.83
CA ASN A 84 -18.68 -22.19 -24.06
C ASN A 84 -19.43 -21.22 -23.11
N GLY A 85 -18.73 -20.57 -22.17
CA GLY A 85 -19.35 -19.62 -21.24
C GLY A 85 -19.72 -18.30 -21.93
N VAL A 86 -20.98 -17.88 -21.86
CA VAL A 86 -21.43 -16.59 -22.39
C VAL A 86 -21.36 -15.51 -21.31
N TRP A 87 -20.92 -14.31 -21.66
CA TRP A 87 -20.99 -13.14 -20.79
C TRP A 87 -22.43 -12.64 -20.64
N MET A 88 -22.89 -12.47 -19.41
CA MET A 88 -24.22 -11.97 -19.06
C MET A 88 -24.11 -10.67 -18.26
N PRO A 89 -24.96 -9.66 -18.53
CA PRO A 89 -24.97 -8.44 -17.74
C PRO A 89 -25.56 -8.71 -16.35
N ALA A 90 -24.99 -8.05 -15.34
CA ALA A 90 -25.52 -8.05 -13.99
C ALA A 90 -26.69 -7.06 -13.85
N THR A 91 -27.46 -7.21 -12.78
CA THR A 91 -28.62 -6.37 -12.47
C THR A 91 -28.44 -5.62 -11.14
N GLY A 92 -29.17 -4.52 -10.96
CA GLY A 92 -29.17 -3.71 -9.73
C GLY A 92 -27.98 -2.75 -9.54
N ILE A 93 -27.01 -2.79 -10.45
CA ILE A 93 -26.03 -1.73 -10.71
C ILE A 93 -26.44 -0.92 -11.96
N PRO A 94 -26.18 0.40 -12.06
CA PRO A 94 -26.44 1.16 -13.27
C PRO A 94 -25.72 0.59 -14.49
N SER A 95 -26.42 0.47 -15.62
CA SER A 95 -25.86 -0.08 -16.86
C SER A 95 -24.81 0.81 -17.51
N ASN A 96 -24.65 2.05 -17.04
CA ASN A 96 -23.63 3.00 -17.44
C ASN A 96 -22.55 3.23 -16.36
N ALA A 97 -22.51 2.40 -15.31
CA ALA A 97 -21.50 2.50 -14.27
C ALA A 97 -20.12 2.16 -14.83
N VAL A 98 -19.12 2.92 -14.39
CA VAL A 98 -17.70 2.59 -14.54
C VAL A 98 -17.27 1.87 -13.27
N VAL A 99 -16.70 0.68 -13.41
CA VAL A 99 -16.32 -0.18 -12.27
C VAL A 99 -14.81 -0.26 -12.18
N TYR A 100 -14.23 0.26 -11.11
CA TYR A 100 -12.78 0.46 -11.00
C TYR A 100 -12.05 -0.67 -10.29
N ASN A 101 -12.69 -1.31 -9.31
CA ASN A 101 -12.06 -2.34 -8.50
C ASN A 101 -13.11 -3.25 -7.83
N PHE A 102 -12.70 -4.46 -7.46
CA PHE A 102 -13.50 -5.39 -6.65
C PHE A 102 -12.73 -5.77 -5.39
N THR A 103 -13.44 -5.97 -4.30
CA THR A 103 -12.89 -6.64 -3.13
C THR A 103 -13.89 -7.63 -2.55
N ARG A 104 -13.41 -8.57 -1.76
CA ARG A 104 -14.20 -9.65 -1.19
C ARG A 104 -13.83 -9.84 0.26
N GLU A 105 -14.83 -9.91 1.12
CA GLU A 105 -14.62 -10.20 2.53
C GLU A 105 -14.09 -11.62 2.71
N LYS A 106 -13.20 -11.81 3.69
CA LYS A 106 -12.65 -13.12 4.04
C LYS A 106 -12.93 -13.44 5.51
N GLY A 107 -13.43 -14.64 5.78
CA GLY A 107 -13.62 -15.16 7.15
C GLY A 107 -14.94 -14.78 7.84
N LEU A 108 -15.80 -13.97 7.22
CA LEU A 108 -17.14 -13.66 7.74
C LEU A 108 -18.22 -14.56 7.10
N SER A 109 -19.38 -14.70 7.75
CA SER A 109 -20.48 -15.54 7.24
C SER A 109 -20.98 -15.07 5.87
N ASN A 110 -21.11 -13.75 5.68
CA ASN A 110 -21.88 -13.19 4.58
C ASN A 110 -21.07 -13.04 3.27
N ASN A 111 -19.73 -13.17 3.31
CA ASN A 111 -18.81 -13.41 2.17
C ASN A 111 -19.02 -12.54 0.90
N SER A 112 -19.65 -11.37 0.98
CA SER A 112 -20.05 -10.63 -0.23
C SER A 112 -18.86 -10.02 -0.99
N ILE A 113 -19.05 -9.78 -2.29
CA ILE A 113 -18.11 -9.03 -3.12
C ILE A 113 -18.60 -7.58 -3.16
N LYS A 114 -17.71 -6.62 -2.95
CA LYS A 114 -17.98 -5.19 -3.11
C LYS A 114 -17.29 -4.68 -4.39
N ALA A 115 -17.93 -3.75 -5.10
CA ALA A 115 -17.43 -3.10 -6.30
C ALA A 115 -17.29 -1.59 -6.06
N ALA A 116 -16.12 -1.04 -6.38
CA ALA A 116 -15.87 0.40 -6.43
C ALA A 116 -16.33 0.94 -7.79
N THR A 117 -17.14 2.01 -7.80
CA THR A 117 -17.71 2.58 -9.03
C THR A 117 -17.73 4.10 -9.02
N ASN A 118 -17.90 4.69 -10.19
CA ASN A 118 -18.12 6.13 -10.39
C ASN A 118 -19.43 6.69 -9.75
N SER A 119 -20.23 5.85 -9.11
CA SER A 119 -21.51 6.22 -8.47
C SER A 119 -21.65 5.69 -7.03
N GLY A 120 -20.59 5.09 -6.49
CA GLY A 120 -20.52 4.57 -5.14
C GLY A 120 -20.13 3.10 -5.05
N VAL A 121 -20.39 2.50 -3.89
CA VAL A 121 -20.08 1.08 -3.63
C VAL A 121 -21.32 0.23 -3.88
N TYR A 122 -21.16 -0.89 -4.58
CA TYR A 122 -22.20 -1.89 -4.79
C TYR A 122 -21.76 -3.23 -4.20
N ALA A 123 -22.66 -3.94 -3.52
CA ALA A 123 -22.42 -5.27 -2.98
C ALA A 123 -23.19 -6.33 -3.77
N SER A 124 -22.55 -7.48 -4.02
CA SER A 124 -23.23 -8.70 -4.47
C SER A 124 -24.07 -9.29 -3.35
N GLN A 125 -25.00 -10.18 -3.69
CA GLN A 125 -25.84 -10.84 -2.67
C GLN A 125 -25.03 -11.68 -1.67
N ASN A 126 -25.43 -11.62 -0.40
CA ASN A 126 -24.84 -12.35 0.72
C ASN A 126 -24.72 -13.87 0.45
N ASN A 127 -23.64 -14.45 0.98
CA ASN A 127 -23.28 -15.87 0.97
C ASN A 127 -22.83 -16.46 -0.38
N LEU A 128 -22.67 -15.67 -1.45
CA LEU A 128 -22.12 -16.11 -2.74
C LEU A 128 -22.81 -17.35 -3.34
N ASN A 129 -24.14 -17.42 -3.21
CA ASN A 129 -24.96 -18.45 -3.84
C ASN A 129 -25.12 -18.16 -5.36
N ASN A 130 -26.06 -18.85 -6.02
CA ASN A 130 -26.40 -18.75 -7.45
C ASN A 130 -26.52 -17.34 -8.08
N LEU A 131 -26.54 -16.26 -7.27
CA LEU A 131 -26.67 -14.86 -7.67
C LEU A 131 -25.36 -14.05 -7.58
N ALA A 132 -24.24 -14.66 -7.16
CA ALA A 132 -22.91 -14.04 -7.22
C ALA A 132 -22.58 -13.58 -8.65
N GLY A 133 -22.32 -12.28 -8.81
CA GLY A 133 -22.14 -11.63 -10.10
C GLY A 133 -23.43 -11.24 -10.84
N LYS A 134 -24.60 -11.78 -10.47
CA LYS A 134 -25.89 -11.57 -11.16
C LYS A 134 -26.71 -10.40 -10.62
N GLU A 135 -26.75 -10.26 -9.30
CA GLU A 135 -27.53 -9.23 -8.59
C GLU A 135 -26.60 -8.43 -7.68
N TRP A 136 -26.67 -7.11 -7.82
CA TRP A 136 -25.90 -6.12 -7.07
C TRP A 136 -26.83 -5.07 -6.50
N TYR A 137 -26.45 -4.51 -5.35
CA TYR A 137 -27.25 -3.54 -4.63
C TYR A 137 -26.33 -2.42 -4.13
N SER A 138 -26.80 -1.17 -4.13
CA SER A 138 -26.01 -0.07 -3.58
C SER A 138 -25.75 -0.30 -2.08
N ALA A 139 -24.49 -0.27 -1.70
CA ALA A 139 -23.99 -0.32 -0.32
C ALA A 139 -23.64 1.09 0.20
N GLY A 140 -24.07 2.14 -0.50
CA GLY A 140 -23.86 3.55 -0.16
C GLY A 140 -22.62 4.17 -0.78
N LEU A 141 -22.11 5.22 -0.12
CA LEU A 141 -20.96 6.03 -0.56
C LEU A 141 -21.14 6.63 -1.96
N ASN A 142 -22.23 7.38 -2.18
CA ASN A 142 -22.69 7.94 -3.47
C ASN A 142 -21.72 8.99 -4.09
N GLU A 143 -20.49 8.59 -4.38
CA GLU A 143 -19.33 9.36 -4.81
C GLU A 143 -18.54 8.53 -5.85
N ASP A 144 -17.53 9.12 -6.49
CA ASP A 144 -16.65 8.38 -7.39
C ASP A 144 -15.61 7.58 -6.58
N VAL A 145 -15.84 6.28 -6.39
CA VAL A 145 -15.01 5.37 -5.57
C VAL A 145 -14.05 4.62 -6.50
N ARG A 146 -12.74 4.74 -6.30
CA ARG A 146 -11.71 4.11 -7.15
C ARG A 146 -11.13 2.82 -6.57
N GLY A 147 -10.54 2.93 -5.38
CA GLY A 147 -10.02 1.81 -4.63
C GLY A 147 -11.08 1.31 -3.64
N ILE A 148 -11.16 0.00 -3.48
CA ILE A 148 -11.86 -0.61 -2.36
C ILE A 148 -11.09 -1.84 -1.89
N CYS A 149 -10.92 -1.99 -0.57
CA CYS A 149 -10.39 -3.22 0.00
C CYS A 149 -11.17 -3.64 1.25
N PHE A 150 -11.18 -4.94 1.52
CA PHE A 150 -11.64 -5.48 2.80
C PHE A 150 -10.60 -5.16 3.88
N GLY A 151 -11.09 -4.91 5.09
CA GLY A 151 -10.28 -4.58 6.25
C GLY A 151 -10.71 -5.30 7.52
N GLN A 152 -9.92 -5.13 8.57
CA GLN A 152 -10.22 -5.57 9.92
C GLN A 152 -10.18 -4.36 10.84
N SER A 153 -11.16 -4.23 11.75
CA SER A 153 -11.13 -3.16 12.74
C SER A 153 -10.21 -3.56 13.90
N TYR A 154 -9.13 -2.83 14.08
CA TYR A 154 -8.25 -3.01 15.23
C TYR A 154 -8.57 -1.94 16.28
N LYS A 155 -9.16 -2.35 17.41
CA LYS A 155 -9.34 -1.45 18.55
C LYS A 155 -7.99 -1.23 19.25
N PHE A 156 -7.42 -0.05 19.08
CA PHE A 156 -6.31 0.40 19.91
C PHE A 156 -6.80 0.64 21.35
N SER A 157 -6.54 -0.30 22.25
CA SER A 157 -6.57 -0.01 23.69
C SER A 157 -5.42 0.92 24.04
N SER A 158 -5.72 2.07 24.65
CA SER A 158 -4.76 3.16 24.91
C SER A 158 -3.67 2.87 25.97
N SER A 159 -3.44 1.59 26.31
CA SER A 159 -2.38 1.17 27.23
C SER A 159 -1.96 -0.30 27.02
N SER A 160 -0.68 -0.50 26.69
CA SER A 160 0.05 -1.78 26.55
C SER A 160 -0.19 -2.65 25.29
N PRO A 161 0.84 -3.41 24.86
CA PRO A 161 0.79 -4.30 23.70
C PRO A 161 0.23 -5.70 24.04
N HIS A 162 -0.20 -6.41 22.99
CA HIS A 162 -0.72 -7.79 22.99
C HIS A 162 -2.10 -7.99 23.64
N ILE A 163 -3.15 -7.96 22.83
CA ILE A 163 -3.89 -9.14 22.34
C ILE A 163 -5.04 -8.63 21.43
N PRO A 164 -5.20 -9.10 20.18
CA PRO A 164 -6.36 -8.76 19.38
C PRO A 164 -7.65 -9.39 19.95
N GLU A 165 -8.68 -8.60 20.21
CA GLU A 165 -10.05 -9.11 20.28
C GLU A 165 -10.49 -9.55 18.87
N ALA A 166 -11.26 -10.64 18.76
CA ALA A 166 -11.74 -11.12 17.46
C ALA A 166 -12.73 -10.11 16.84
N PRO A 167 -12.67 -9.84 15.52
CA PRO A 167 -13.53 -8.86 14.87
C PRO A 167 -15.00 -9.30 14.86
N GLN A 168 -15.92 -8.36 15.11
CA GLN A 168 -17.38 -8.61 15.07
C GLN A 168 -18.12 -7.93 13.91
N SER A 169 -17.44 -7.16 13.06
CA SER A 169 -18.07 -6.49 11.89
C SER A 169 -17.12 -6.46 10.69
N GLY A 170 -17.66 -6.65 9.48
CA GLY A 170 -16.95 -6.36 8.25
C GLY A 170 -16.54 -4.89 8.20
N VAL A 171 -15.27 -4.67 7.83
CA VAL A 171 -14.76 -3.33 7.52
C VAL A 171 -14.46 -3.30 6.03
N ALA A 172 -14.94 -2.26 5.37
CA ALA A 172 -14.50 -1.91 4.03
C ALA A 172 -13.67 -0.63 4.11
N TRP A 173 -12.68 -0.49 3.25
CA TRP A 173 -11.94 0.75 3.04
C TRP A 173 -12.18 1.19 1.61
N GLY A 174 -12.51 2.46 1.40
CA GLY A 174 -12.76 3.04 0.08
C GLY A 174 -11.92 4.29 -0.14
N THR A 175 -11.40 4.47 -1.34
CA THR A 175 -10.84 5.76 -1.78
C THR A 175 -11.82 6.45 -2.71
N THR A 176 -12.05 7.73 -2.47
CA THR A 176 -13.02 8.53 -3.22
C THR A 176 -12.33 9.71 -3.89
N TRP A 177 -12.57 9.86 -5.20
CA TRP A 177 -11.95 10.86 -6.05
C TRP A 177 -12.25 12.28 -5.52
N GLY A 178 -11.22 12.98 -5.08
CA GLY A 178 -11.33 14.33 -4.52
C GLY A 178 -11.90 14.44 -3.09
N THR A 179 -12.27 13.34 -2.42
CA THR A 179 -12.72 13.38 -1.01
C THR A 179 -11.90 12.49 -0.06
N GLY A 180 -10.95 11.71 -0.59
CA GLY A 180 -9.87 11.08 0.19
C GLY A 180 -10.09 9.60 0.48
N VAL A 181 -10.16 9.25 1.77
CA VAL A 181 -10.25 7.88 2.29
C VAL A 181 -11.40 7.76 3.26
N LYS A 182 -12.15 6.66 3.15
CA LYS A 182 -13.32 6.38 3.99
C LYS A 182 -13.28 4.96 4.53
N LYS A 183 -13.61 4.80 5.81
CA LYS A 183 -13.85 3.51 6.45
C LYS A 183 -15.34 3.23 6.43
N GLY A 184 -15.71 2.08 5.91
CA GLY A 184 -17.04 1.52 5.94
C GLY A 184 -17.15 0.50 7.07
N THR A 185 -18.20 0.59 7.86
CA THR A 185 -18.58 -0.44 8.85
C THR A 185 -19.91 -1.06 8.46
N GLU A 186 -19.94 -2.38 8.34
CA GLU A 186 -21.15 -3.09 7.93
C GLU A 186 -22.24 -3.08 9.01
N VAL A 187 -23.48 -2.81 8.61
CA VAL A 187 -24.66 -2.97 9.45
C VAL A 187 -25.21 -4.38 9.25
N GLN A 188 -24.79 -5.31 10.13
CA GLN A 188 -25.25 -6.70 10.11
C GLN A 188 -26.77 -6.81 10.21
N ASN A 189 -27.39 -7.30 9.14
CA ASN A 189 -28.81 -7.61 9.09
C ASN A 189 -29.01 -9.13 9.03
N PHE A 190 -28.78 -9.79 10.18
CA PHE A 190 -28.94 -11.24 10.32
C PHE A 190 -30.31 -11.72 9.79
N GLY A 191 -30.27 -12.52 8.72
CA GLY A 191 -31.47 -13.11 8.10
C GLY A 191 -32.16 -12.27 7.03
N SER A 192 -31.63 -11.09 6.65
CA SER A 192 -32.18 -10.35 5.51
C SER A 192 -31.71 -10.91 4.16
N PRO A 193 -32.58 -11.00 3.13
CA PRO A 193 -32.17 -11.29 1.75
C PRO A 193 -31.51 -10.09 1.04
N THR A 194 -31.56 -8.89 1.63
CA THR A 194 -30.92 -7.68 1.08
C THR A 194 -29.47 -7.58 1.55
N PRO A 195 -28.52 -7.12 0.70
CA PRO A 195 -27.15 -6.88 1.15
C PRO A 195 -27.04 -5.85 2.27
N GLU A 196 -25.92 -5.90 2.98
CA GLU A 196 -25.66 -5.04 4.12
C GLU A 196 -25.37 -3.61 3.67
N THR A 197 -26.05 -2.65 4.29
CA THR A 197 -25.74 -1.23 4.13
C THR A 197 -24.47 -0.93 4.92
N ILE A 198 -23.54 -0.20 4.31
CA ILE A 198 -22.27 0.15 4.93
C ILE A 198 -22.37 1.59 5.45
N ASN A 199 -22.07 1.79 6.73
CA ASN A 199 -21.94 3.11 7.32
C ASN A 199 -20.52 3.64 7.06
N TRP A 200 -20.41 4.71 6.29
CA TRP A 200 -19.13 5.27 5.86
C TRP A 200 -18.75 6.52 6.66
N GLU A 201 -17.49 6.58 7.11
CA GLU A 201 -16.89 7.71 7.82
C GLU A 201 -15.56 8.12 7.15
N THR A 202 -15.27 9.42 7.13
CA THR A 202 -14.01 9.96 6.57
C THR A 202 -12.84 9.66 7.50
N ARG A 203 -11.73 9.15 6.93
CA ARG A 203 -10.48 8.80 7.64
C ARG A 203 -9.27 9.49 7.01
N ASN A 204 -9.40 10.78 6.71
CA ASN A 204 -8.35 11.58 6.08
C ASN A 204 -7.24 12.02 7.05
N GLY A 205 -7.30 11.68 8.36
CA GLY A 205 -6.45 12.30 9.38
C GLY A 205 -6.88 13.73 9.73
N GLN A 206 -6.00 14.48 10.40
CA GLN A 206 -6.20 15.85 10.88
C GLN A 206 -4.90 16.66 10.76
N GLY A 207 -4.93 17.83 10.09
CA GLY A 207 -3.79 18.74 9.98
C GLY A 207 -2.76 18.34 8.91
N ALA A 208 -1.47 18.59 9.16
CA ALA A 208 -0.42 18.39 8.16
C ALA A 208 -0.08 16.89 7.99
N GLY A 209 -0.54 16.32 6.87
CA GLY A 209 -0.62 14.87 6.66
C GLY A 209 -2.06 14.38 6.46
N THR A 210 -2.98 15.25 6.02
CA THR A 210 -4.32 14.88 5.59
C THR A 210 -4.35 14.42 4.12
N LEU A 211 -5.27 13.51 3.79
CA LEU A 211 -5.54 13.07 2.40
C LEU A 211 -6.77 13.77 1.77
N GLU A 212 -7.11 14.96 2.25
CA GLU A 212 -8.17 15.78 1.65
C GLU A 212 -7.81 16.14 0.20
N GLU A 213 -8.80 16.11 -0.70
CA GLU A 213 -8.67 16.45 -2.12
C GLU A 213 -7.66 15.62 -2.96
N LEU A 214 -7.21 14.45 -2.46
CA LEU A 214 -6.32 13.57 -3.21
C LEU A 214 -7.06 12.58 -4.13
N ASN A 215 -6.56 12.44 -5.36
CA ASN A 215 -6.99 11.43 -6.32
C ASN A 215 -6.33 10.08 -5.96
N ASN A 216 -6.96 9.34 -5.05
CA ASN A 216 -6.44 8.09 -4.52
C ASN A 216 -6.99 6.89 -5.32
N TRP A 217 -6.10 6.17 -6.02
CA TRP A 217 -6.49 5.09 -6.95
C TRP A 217 -6.63 3.72 -6.28
N SER A 218 -5.83 3.47 -5.25
CA SER A 218 -5.72 2.15 -4.60
C SER A 218 -5.57 2.26 -3.09
N ILE A 219 -5.99 1.21 -2.39
CA ILE A 219 -5.99 1.12 -0.93
C ILE A 219 -5.84 -0.34 -0.51
N VAL A 220 -5.00 -0.58 0.51
CA VAL A 220 -4.80 -1.89 1.13
C VAL A 220 -4.69 -1.71 2.64
N GLN A 221 -5.29 -2.59 3.43
CA GLN A 221 -5.02 -2.68 4.86
C GLN A 221 -4.19 -3.93 5.11
N LEU A 222 -3.05 -3.78 5.78
CA LEU A 222 -2.13 -4.87 6.05
C LEU A 222 -2.70 -5.85 7.07
N SER A 223 -2.62 -7.14 6.73
CA SER A 223 -2.99 -8.25 7.60
C SER A 223 -2.14 -8.34 8.87
N SER A 224 -0.91 -7.82 8.83
CA SER A 224 0.11 -7.96 9.88
C SER A 224 -0.11 -7.08 11.11
N ASP A 225 -0.50 -5.81 10.92
CA ASP A 225 -0.65 -4.82 12.01
C ASP A 225 -1.87 -3.89 11.85
N GLY A 226 -2.64 -4.02 10.77
CA GLY A 226 -3.80 -3.16 10.50
C GLY A 226 -3.47 -1.79 9.89
N THR A 227 -2.20 -1.50 9.58
CA THR A 227 -1.79 -0.29 8.84
C THR A 227 -2.54 -0.20 7.51
N VAL A 228 -3.07 0.97 7.18
CA VAL A 228 -3.68 1.23 5.88
C VAL A 228 -2.69 1.98 5.01
N LEU A 229 -2.52 1.53 3.76
CA LEU A 229 -1.75 2.21 2.73
C LEU A 229 -2.67 2.63 1.58
N VAL A 230 -2.39 3.80 1.01
CA VAL A 230 -3.14 4.40 -0.08
C VAL A 230 -2.20 4.89 -1.17
N GLY A 231 -2.51 4.50 -2.41
CA GLY A 231 -1.81 4.95 -3.60
C GLY A 231 -2.52 6.15 -4.22
N GLY A 232 -1.83 7.29 -4.25
CA GLY A 232 -2.28 8.52 -4.90
C GLY A 232 -1.75 8.69 -6.32
N ASP A 233 -2.49 9.44 -7.14
CA ASP A 233 -2.07 9.90 -8.45
C ASP A 233 -1.12 11.11 -8.32
N ASN A 234 0.09 11.00 -8.90
CA ASN A 234 1.19 12.00 -8.83
C ASN A 234 1.61 12.43 -7.41
N LYS A 235 1.29 11.63 -6.38
CA LYS A 235 1.59 11.92 -4.96
C LYS A 235 2.26 10.76 -4.22
N GLY A 236 2.16 9.55 -4.78
CA GLY A 236 2.86 8.37 -4.28
C GLY A 236 2.02 7.66 -3.23
N ILE A 237 2.68 6.99 -2.30
CA ILE A 237 2.03 6.16 -1.31
C ILE A 237 1.96 6.93 0.02
N PHE A 238 0.84 6.79 0.71
CA PHE A 238 0.65 7.26 2.08
C PHE A 238 0.29 6.09 2.97
N ARG A 239 0.76 6.09 4.22
CA ARG A 239 0.48 5.06 5.23
C ARG A 239 -0.05 5.66 6.53
N THR A 240 -0.99 4.98 7.18
CA THR A 240 -1.47 5.30 8.53
C THR A 240 -1.51 4.01 9.38
N PRO A 241 -0.86 3.99 10.56
CA PRO A 241 -0.99 2.87 11.49
C PRO A 241 -2.27 2.95 12.34
N ASP A 242 -2.96 4.10 12.36
CA ASP A 242 -4.07 4.39 13.29
C ASP A 242 -5.42 4.52 12.58
N GLU A 243 -5.62 3.75 11.51
CA GLU A 243 -6.83 3.77 10.68
C GLU A 243 -7.22 5.19 10.18
N GLY A 244 -6.24 6.07 9.94
CA GLY A 244 -6.47 7.43 9.45
C GLY A 244 -7.19 8.35 10.43
N LEU A 245 -7.11 8.08 11.74
CA LEU A 245 -7.70 8.92 12.78
C LEU A 245 -6.89 10.21 13.01
N THR A 246 -5.56 10.09 13.12
CA THR A 246 -4.68 11.24 13.34
C THR A 246 -3.99 11.69 12.06
N LEU A 247 -3.17 10.86 11.42
CA LEU A 247 -2.24 11.33 10.38
C LEU A 247 -1.91 10.26 9.34
N TRP A 248 -1.65 10.72 8.12
CA TRP A 248 -1.06 9.94 7.05
C TRP A 248 0.38 10.39 6.79
N TYR A 249 1.27 9.41 6.75
CA TYR A 249 2.70 9.60 6.53
C TYR A 249 3.06 9.23 5.09
N PRO A 250 3.90 10.00 4.39
CA PRO A 250 4.47 9.56 3.12
C PRO A 250 5.19 8.21 3.26
N SER A 251 4.90 7.29 2.35
CA SER A 251 5.41 5.92 2.26
C SER A 251 6.24 5.78 0.96
N ASN A 252 7.10 6.77 0.70
CA ASN A 252 7.76 6.96 -0.60
C ASN A 252 9.26 6.57 -0.61
N GLY A 253 9.76 5.92 0.45
CA GLY A 253 11.16 5.50 0.55
C GLY A 253 11.54 4.55 -0.59
N GLY A 254 12.51 4.91 -1.43
CA GLY A 254 12.93 4.14 -2.60
C GLY A 254 12.13 4.38 -3.90
N ILE A 255 11.05 5.17 -3.86
CA ILE A 255 10.25 5.58 -5.03
C ILE A 255 10.24 7.11 -5.24
N GLU A 256 11.16 7.83 -4.61
CA GLU A 256 11.21 9.30 -4.60
C GLU A 256 11.40 9.90 -6.00
N ASN A 257 12.01 9.16 -6.93
CA ASN A 257 12.33 9.58 -8.28
C ASN A 257 11.40 8.96 -9.35
N THR A 258 10.28 8.37 -8.95
CA THR A 258 9.22 7.89 -9.87
C THR A 258 8.18 8.98 -10.15
N SER A 259 7.30 8.74 -11.13
CA SER A 259 6.11 9.54 -11.42
C SER A 259 5.15 9.68 -10.23
N LYS A 260 5.23 8.75 -9.27
CA LYS A 260 4.35 8.64 -8.11
C LYS A 260 2.87 8.49 -8.47
N ARG A 261 2.58 7.94 -9.66
CA ARG A 261 1.23 7.52 -10.10
C ARG A 261 0.95 6.08 -9.68
N VAL A 262 0.52 5.90 -8.44
CA VAL A 262 0.29 4.56 -7.88
C VAL A 262 -1.02 4.00 -8.42
N ARG A 263 -0.93 2.93 -9.22
CA ARG A 263 -2.07 2.31 -9.92
C ARG A 263 -2.79 1.30 -9.05
N ASN A 264 -2.04 0.36 -8.47
CA ASN A 264 -2.56 -0.58 -7.51
C ASN A 264 -1.52 -0.97 -6.44
N LEU A 265 -2.03 -1.37 -5.27
CA LEU A 265 -1.30 -1.86 -4.11
C LEU A 265 -1.93 -3.19 -3.68
N VAL A 266 -1.15 -4.27 -3.58
CA VAL A 266 -1.65 -5.59 -3.17
C VAL A 266 -0.72 -6.24 -2.15
N GLU A 267 -1.28 -6.73 -1.04
CA GLU A 267 -0.56 -7.54 -0.05
C GLU A 267 -0.55 -9.01 -0.49
N VAL A 268 0.63 -9.62 -0.45
CA VAL A 268 0.87 -11.02 -0.83
C VAL A 268 0.58 -11.93 0.37
N GLU A 269 -0.56 -12.61 0.35
CA GLU A 269 -1.08 -13.39 1.50
C GLU A 269 -0.15 -14.48 2.04
N SER A 270 0.82 -14.96 1.25
CA SER A 270 1.76 -16.00 1.67
C SER A 270 2.91 -15.51 2.54
N ASN A 271 3.24 -14.21 2.54
CA ASN A 271 4.39 -13.66 3.26
C ASN A 271 4.23 -12.22 3.81
N GLY A 272 3.16 -11.50 3.45
CA GLY A 272 2.93 -10.12 3.88
C GLY A 272 3.72 -9.07 3.11
N ASP A 273 4.46 -9.44 2.06
CA ASP A 273 5.10 -8.47 1.16
C ASP A 273 4.02 -7.66 0.43
N ILE A 274 4.24 -6.38 0.21
CA ILE A 274 3.31 -5.48 -0.50
C ILE A 274 3.89 -5.22 -1.89
N LEU A 275 3.13 -5.49 -2.95
CA LEU A 275 3.46 -5.13 -4.31
C LEU A 275 2.77 -3.82 -4.70
N CYS A 276 3.47 -3.00 -5.49
CA CYS A 276 3.00 -1.71 -5.99
C CYS A 276 3.28 -1.60 -7.49
N ALA A 277 2.30 -1.13 -8.26
CA ALA A 277 2.48 -0.73 -9.66
C ALA A 277 2.43 0.80 -9.79
N ILE A 278 3.46 1.38 -10.40
CA ILE A 278 3.58 2.83 -10.64
C ILE A 278 3.63 3.10 -12.14
N GLU A 279 2.67 3.86 -12.67
CA GLU A 279 2.59 4.21 -14.10
C GLU A 279 3.65 5.26 -14.46
N GLY A 280 4.58 4.95 -15.36
CA GLY A 280 5.56 5.93 -15.84
C GLY A 280 4.93 7.09 -16.61
N SER A 281 5.48 8.30 -16.47
CA SER A 281 4.92 9.55 -17.03
C SER A 281 5.82 10.29 -18.02
N GLY A 282 7.11 9.94 -18.12
CA GLY A 282 8.02 10.58 -19.09
C GLY A 282 9.33 9.86 -19.46
N SER A 283 9.77 8.82 -18.74
CA SER A 283 10.93 8.01 -19.16
C SER A 283 10.69 6.52 -18.92
N SER A 284 11.45 5.65 -19.60
CA SER A 284 11.42 4.18 -19.45
C SER A 284 11.83 3.66 -18.07
N TYR A 285 12.10 4.56 -17.12
CA TYR A 285 12.43 4.28 -15.72
C TYR A 285 11.63 5.18 -14.76
N ASP A 286 10.54 5.81 -15.21
CA ASP A 286 9.72 6.74 -14.40
C ASP A 286 8.59 6.02 -13.62
N GLY A 287 8.65 4.69 -13.51
CA GLY A 287 7.62 3.84 -12.92
C GLY A 287 8.11 2.40 -12.88
N GLY A 288 7.16 1.46 -12.76
CA GLY A 288 7.47 0.03 -12.72
C GLY A 288 6.77 -0.72 -11.59
N ILE A 289 7.29 -1.91 -11.28
CA ILE A 289 6.81 -2.76 -10.19
C ILE A 289 7.79 -2.69 -9.02
N PHE A 290 7.25 -2.39 -7.84
CA PHE A 290 7.99 -2.23 -6.59
C PHE A 290 7.43 -3.17 -5.51
N ILE A 291 8.27 -3.50 -4.52
CA ILE A 291 7.94 -4.37 -3.39
C ILE A 291 8.40 -3.77 -2.07
N SER A 292 7.59 -3.93 -1.02
CA SER A 292 7.95 -3.64 0.37
C SER A 292 7.73 -4.87 1.24
N ALA A 293 8.75 -5.25 2.00
CA ALA A 293 8.75 -6.30 3.01
C ALA A 293 8.94 -5.70 4.43
N ASP A 294 8.68 -4.40 4.58
CA ASP A 294 8.77 -3.64 5.82
C ASP A 294 7.51 -2.78 6.05
N ASN A 295 6.32 -3.32 5.78
CA ASN A 295 5.02 -2.65 5.99
C ASN A 295 4.91 -1.25 5.33
N GLY A 296 5.57 -1.08 4.17
CA GLY A 296 5.59 0.16 3.40
C GLY A 296 6.45 1.27 3.99
N PHE A 297 7.47 0.97 4.79
CA PHE A 297 8.46 1.98 5.15
C PHE A 297 9.40 2.29 3.97
N ASN A 298 9.84 1.25 3.25
CA ASN A 298 10.70 1.34 2.08
C ASN A 298 10.18 0.45 0.95
N TRP A 299 10.59 0.78 -0.27
CA TRP A 299 10.22 0.07 -1.50
C TRP A 299 11.49 -0.22 -2.31
N ALA A 300 11.60 -1.45 -2.80
CA ALA A 300 12.63 -1.86 -3.74
C ALA A 300 12.01 -2.11 -5.11
N CYS A 301 12.72 -1.75 -6.18
CA CYS A 301 12.23 -2.00 -7.53
C CYS A 301 12.49 -3.46 -7.91
N LEU A 302 11.46 -4.14 -8.40
CA LEU A 302 11.56 -5.43 -9.08
C LEU A 302 11.76 -5.26 -10.59
N SER A 303 11.15 -4.23 -11.17
CA SER A 303 11.24 -3.97 -12.61
C SER A 303 10.86 -2.52 -12.93
N ALA A 304 11.84 -1.69 -13.30
CA ALA A 304 11.61 -0.32 -13.77
C ALA A 304 11.27 -0.23 -15.26
N GLY A 305 11.58 -1.29 -16.03
CA GLY A 305 11.64 -1.28 -17.51
C GLY A 305 10.30 -1.32 -18.24
N PHE A 306 9.29 -0.60 -17.76
CA PHE A 306 8.03 -0.38 -18.46
C PHE A 306 8.10 0.93 -19.24
N ASP A 307 7.97 0.86 -20.56
CA ASP A 307 7.89 2.04 -21.43
C ASP A 307 6.64 2.90 -21.09
N PRO A 308 6.78 4.19 -20.76
CA PRO A 308 5.66 5.05 -20.37
C PRO A 308 4.78 5.49 -21.55
N GLU A 309 5.25 5.37 -22.79
CA GLU A 309 4.46 5.68 -23.99
C GLU A 309 3.65 4.45 -24.40
N GLU A 310 4.29 3.27 -24.43
CA GLU A 310 3.70 2.03 -24.94
C GLU A 310 3.13 1.09 -23.85
N GLN A 311 3.77 0.96 -22.70
CA GLN A 311 3.51 -0.07 -21.68
C GLN A 311 2.96 0.53 -20.37
N LYS A 312 2.07 1.51 -20.47
CA LYS A 312 1.43 2.17 -19.32
C LYS A 312 0.78 1.15 -18.40
N LEU A 313 1.37 0.97 -17.22
CA LEU A 313 0.85 0.12 -16.17
C LEU A 313 -0.56 0.57 -15.77
N SER A 314 -1.47 -0.39 -15.64
CA SER A 314 -2.86 -0.15 -15.27
C SER A 314 -3.23 -0.81 -13.95
N ASP A 315 -2.68 -1.99 -13.67
CA ASP A 315 -3.00 -2.85 -12.51
C ASP A 315 -1.87 -3.85 -12.19
N ILE A 316 -1.88 -4.41 -10.98
CA ILE A 316 -1.05 -5.56 -10.57
C ILE A 316 -1.85 -6.52 -9.69
N VAL A 317 -1.72 -7.82 -9.99
CA VAL A 317 -2.22 -8.93 -9.16
C VAL A 317 -1.11 -9.96 -8.93
N TYR A 318 -1.34 -10.96 -8.09
CA TYR A 318 -0.38 -12.03 -7.82
C TYR A 318 -1.04 -13.41 -7.74
N SER A 319 -0.26 -14.48 -7.96
CA SER A 319 -0.67 -15.86 -7.69
C SER A 319 -0.27 -16.30 -6.29
N SER A 320 -1.11 -17.10 -5.64
CA SER A 320 -0.84 -17.73 -4.34
C SER A 320 0.19 -18.89 -4.41
N GLY A 321 1.10 -18.84 -5.38
CA GLY A 321 2.18 -19.82 -5.53
C GLY A 321 3.28 -19.64 -4.48
N ASN A 322 4.21 -20.59 -4.43
CA ASN A 322 5.45 -20.45 -3.69
C ASN A 322 6.62 -20.91 -4.60
N PRO A 323 7.40 -19.98 -5.19
CA PRO A 323 7.30 -18.52 -5.06
C PRO A 323 6.00 -17.94 -5.67
N PRO A 324 5.49 -16.80 -5.17
CA PRO A 324 4.38 -16.09 -5.80
C PRO A 324 4.84 -15.40 -7.10
N VAL A 325 3.96 -15.36 -8.10
CA VAL A 325 4.19 -14.68 -9.38
C VAL A 325 3.28 -13.47 -9.46
N TYR A 326 3.83 -12.29 -9.69
CA TYR A 326 3.04 -11.10 -9.99
C TYR A 326 2.68 -11.03 -11.48
N TYR A 327 1.53 -10.45 -11.78
CA TYR A 327 1.07 -10.15 -13.13
C TYR A 327 0.70 -8.67 -13.20
N ALA A 328 1.43 -7.92 -14.02
CA ALA A 328 1.26 -6.49 -14.25
C ALA A 328 0.47 -6.27 -15.55
N GLY A 329 -0.69 -5.63 -15.46
CA GLY A 329 -1.50 -5.24 -16.60
C GLY A 329 -0.99 -3.93 -17.20
N THR A 330 -1.04 -3.81 -18.53
CA THR A 330 -0.81 -2.55 -19.25
C THR A 330 -2.01 -2.23 -20.13
N TYR A 331 -2.22 -0.94 -20.44
CA TYR A 331 -3.34 -0.50 -21.29
C TYR A 331 -3.28 -1.07 -22.72
N ASP A 332 -2.10 -1.06 -23.37
CA ASP A 332 -1.98 -1.29 -24.82
C ASP A 332 -1.09 -2.49 -25.21
N LYS A 333 -0.35 -3.10 -24.27
CA LYS A 333 0.68 -4.13 -24.55
C LYS A 333 0.49 -5.44 -23.77
N GLY A 334 -0.69 -5.64 -23.18
CA GLY A 334 -1.07 -6.88 -22.50
C GLY A 334 -0.50 -7.01 -21.08
N THR A 335 -0.21 -8.24 -20.67
CA THR A 335 0.16 -8.58 -19.29
C THR A 335 1.59 -9.11 -19.22
N TYR A 336 2.35 -8.60 -18.26
CA TYR A 336 3.73 -8.98 -17.96
C TYR A 336 3.77 -9.78 -16.65
N ALA A 337 4.62 -10.80 -16.56
CA ALA A 337 4.72 -11.65 -15.38
C ALA A 337 6.14 -11.63 -14.80
N GLY A 338 6.27 -11.68 -13.48
CA GLY A 338 7.55 -11.78 -12.79
C GLY A 338 7.43 -12.59 -11.50
N THR A 339 8.47 -13.34 -11.16
CA THR A 339 8.50 -14.15 -9.93
C THR A 339 9.07 -13.33 -8.78
N VAL A 340 8.37 -13.28 -7.65
CA VAL A 340 8.91 -12.71 -6.41
C VAL A 340 9.69 -13.80 -5.69
N SER A 341 11.02 -13.69 -5.70
CA SER A 341 11.86 -14.68 -5.02
C SER A 341 11.77 -14.48 -3.49
N PRO A 342 11.46 -15.52 -2.69
CA PRO A 342 11.55 -15.43 -1.24
C PRO A 342 13.02 -15.30 -0.83
N LEU A 343 13.33 -14.24 -0.08
CA LEU A 343 14.67 -13.93 0.39
C LEU A 343 14.66 -13.93 1.92
N ASP A 344 15.65 -14.56 2.55
CA ASP A 344 15.73 -14.57 4.01
C ASP A 344 16.01 -13.16 4.56
N PRO A 345 15.34 -12.74 5.65
CA PRO A 345 15.62 -11.48 6.32
C PRO A 345 17.00 -11.50 6.99
N PRO A 346 17.63 -10.33 7.19
CA PRO A 346 18.86 -10.22 7.97
C PRO A 346 18.61 -10.62 9.44
N THR A 347 19.67 -10.92 10.19
CA THR A 347 19.62 -11.02 11.65
C THR A 347 20.74 -10.20 12.28
N ILE A 348 20.53 -9.58 13.44
CA ILE A 348 21.59 -8.93 14.21
C ILE A 348 21.88 -9.79 15.45
N THR A 349 23.15 -10.19 15.63
CA THR A 349 23.60 -11.01 16.76
C THR A 349 24.42 -10.22 17.78
N SER A 350 25.20 -9.24 17.33
CA SER A 350 25.93 -8.31 18.20
C SER A 350 26.29 -7.00 17.50
N ILE A 351 26.56 -5.97 18.32
CA ILE A 351 27.12 -4.69 17.93
C ILE A 351 28.34 -4.46 18.83
N ASP A 352 29.49 -4.07 18.28
CA ASP A 352 30.74 -3.91 19.03
C ASP A 352 30.77 -2.64 19.90
N VAL A 353 30.27 -1.53 19.37
CA VAL A 353 30.25 -0.20 19.99
C VAL A 353 28.81 0.26 20.14
N THR A 354 28.33 0.36 21.38
CA THR A 354 26.94 0.69 21.72
C THR A 354 26.73 2.16 22.13
N SER A 355 27.73 3.04 21.93
CA SER A 355 27.61 4.47 22.21
C SER A 355 28.59 5.32 21.42
N GLY A 356 28.20 6.54 21.07
CA GLY A 356 29.05 7.48 20.34
C GLY A 356 28.51 8.91 20.32
N SER A 357 29.25 9.85 19.74
CA SER A 357 28.87 11.28 19.74
C SER A 357 27.53 11.52 19.03
N SER A 358 26.69 12.40 19.59
CA SER A 358 25.46 12.90 18.91
C SER A 358 25.73 13.55 17.55
N THR A 359 26.96 14.00 17.29
CA THR A 359 27.39 14.52 15.98
C THR A 359 27.59 13.43 14.92
N GLY A 360 27.51 12.15 15.29
CA GLY A 360 27.89 11.02 14.44
C GLY A 360 29.41 10.79 14.38
N GLY A 361 29.84 10.01 13.38
CA GLY A 361 31.26 9.72 13.13
C GLY A 361 31.86 8.52 13.89
N THR A 362 31.06 7.79 14.67
CA THR A 362 31.53 6.57 15.36
C THR A 362 31.46 5.39 14.38
N THR A 363 32.58 4.70 14.16
CA THR A 363 32.59 3.44 13.41
C THR A 363 32.01 2.32 14.29
N VAL A 364 31.07 1.56 13.73
CA VAL A 364 30.35 0.47 14.40
C VAL A 364 30.35 -0.77 13.52
N THR A 365 30.70 -1.91 14.11
CA THR A 365 30.64 -3.24 13.51
C THR A 365 29.40 -3.98 14.00
N ILE A 366 28.46 -4.24 13.09
CA ILE A 366 27.28 -5.04 13.33
C ILE A 366 27.56 -6.46 12.82
N THR A 367 27.40 -7.45 13.69
CA THR A 367 27.57 -8.88 13.35
C THR A 367 26.19 -9.55 13.27
N GLY A 368 26.03 -10.49 12.34
CA GLY A 368 24.72 -11.03 12.00
C GLY A 368 24.75 -12.15 10.97
N THR A 369 23.63 -12.31 10.25
CA THR A 369 23.49 -13.22 9.10
C THR A 369 22.62 -12.57 8.03
N ASN A 370 22.67 -13.13 6.81
CA ASN A 370 21.87 -12.75 5.64
C ASN A 370 21.97 -11.27 5.23
N PHE A 371 23.08 -10.59 5.54
CA PHE A 371 23.35 -9.26 5.02
C PHE A 371 23.65 -9.35 3.51
N ARG A 372 22.95 -8.56 2.68
CA ARG A 372 23.08 -8.62 1.22
C ARG A 372 23.99 -7.50 0.73
N CYS A 373 25.17 -7.84 0.22
CA CYS A 373 26.19 -6.88 -0.21
C CYS A 373 26.21 -6.64 -1.74
N SER A 374 25.11 -6.98 -2.40
CA SER A 374 24.87 -6.78 -3.82
C SER A 374 23.35 -6.78 -4.07
N CYS A 375 22.92 -6.24 -5.21
CA CYS A 375 21.53 -6.33 -5.63
C CYS A 375 21.09 -7.80 -5.71
N PRO A 376 19.91 -8.18 -5.19
CA PRO A 376 19.37 -9.52 -5.37
C PRO A 376 19.00 -9.78 -6.84
N GLN A 377 18.96 -11.06 -7.22
CA GLN A 377 18.41 -11.44 -8.53
C GLN A 377 16.93 -11.05 -8.61
N TYR A 378 16.50 -10.55 -9.78
CA TYR A 378 15.15 -10.03 -10.05
C TYR A 378 14.77 -8.71 -9.33
N TYR A 379 15.78 -7.98 -8.84
CA TYR A 379 15.63 -6.61 -8.36
C TYR A 379 16.40 -5.66 -9.27
N ASP A 380 15.91 -4.42 -9.40
CA ASP A 380 16.54 -3.33 -10.14
C ASP A 380 17.07 -2.29 -9.15
N CYS A 381 18.27 -2.54 -8.62
CA CYS A 381 18.96 -1.63 -7.71
C CYS A 381 19.82 -0.58 -8.44
N GLU A 382 19.83 -0.57 -9.78
CA GLU A 382 20.60 0.41 -10.58
C GLU A 382 19.80 1.69 -10.77
N HIS A 383 18.49 1.57 -11.00
CA HIS A 383 17.59 2.72 -11.16
C HIS A 383 16.99 3.20 -9.84
N PHE A 384 16.75 2.29 -8.86
CA PHE A 384 16.01 2.60 -7.63
C PHE A 384 16.50 1.84 -6.39
N GLY A 385 16.36 2.44 -5.22
CA GLY A 385 16.65 1.79 -3.93
C GLY A 385 18.14 1.72 -3.57
N ILE A 386 18.52 0.67 -2.83
CA ILE A 386 19.89 0.46 -2.32
C ILE A 386 20.47 -0.83 -2.88
N SER A 387 21.74 -0.81 -3.30
CA SER A 387 22.43 -1.97 -3.90
C SER A 387 23.11 -2.89 -2.89
N GLN A 388 23.13 -2.53 -1.60
CA GLN A 388 23.66 -3.34 -0.50
C GLN A 388 22.89 -3.05 0.80
N ALA A 389 23.12 -3.87 1.82
CA ALA A 389 22.56 -3.70 3.15
C ALA A 389 23.04 -2.38 3.78
N VAL A 390 22.13 -1.70 4.47
CA VAL A 390 22.36 -0.43 5.17
C VAL A 390 21.90 -0.59 6.61
N ALA A 391 22.67 -0.05 7.55
CA ALA A 391 22.22 0.11 8.94
C ALA A 391 21.60 1.50 9.13
N SER A 392 20.60 1.61 10.00
CA SER A 392 20.05 2.89 10.44
C SER A 392 20.04 2.98 11.96
N PHE A 393 20.27 4.20 12.48
CA PHE A 393 20.32 4.51 13.90
C PHE A 393 19.23 5.53 14.20
N GLY A 394 18.22 5.15 15.00
CA GLY A 394 17.06 6.00 15.26
C GLY A 394 16.21 6.31 14.00
N GLY A 395 16.33 5.50 12.95
CA GLY A 395 15.67 5.72 11.66
C GLY A 395 16.49 6.53 10.64
N ILE A 396 17.69 7.01 11.00
CA ILE A 396 18.61 7.68 10.06
C ILE A 396 19.59 6.65 9.51
N ASP A 397 19.60 6.43 8.19
CA ASP A 397 20.53 5.54 7.50
C ASP A 397 21.99 6.00 7.69
N ALA A 398 22.89 5.02 7.90
CA ALA A 398 24.31 5.19 8.16
C ALA A 398 25.16 4.93 6.90
N GLU A 399 26.30 5.61 6.79
CA GLU A 399 27.25 5.32 5.71
C GLU A 399 27.86 3.94 5.92
N THR A 400 27.73 3.07 4.92
CA THR A 400 28.25 1.69 4.97
C THR A 400 29.67 1.63 4.40
N THR A 401 30.64 1.37 5.27
CA THR A 401 32.08 1.31 4.95
C THR A 401 32.50 -0.05 4.42
N SER A 402 31.90 -1.14 4.91
CA SER A 402 32.09 -2.49 4.32
C SER A 402 30.92 -3.41 4.64
N CYS A 403 30.60 -4.32 3.71
CA CYS A 403 29.55 -5.31 3.85
C CYS A 403 30.10 -6.71 3.53
N SER A 404 29.72 -7.69 4.36
CA SER A 404 29.80 -9.13 4.11
C SER A 404 28.52 -9.79 4.63
N SER A 405 28.26 -11.06 4.27
CA SER A 405 27.01 -11.76 4.63
C SER A 405 26.77 -11.93 6.14
N THR A 406 27.79 -11.71 6.98
CA THR A 406 27.72 -11.84 8.45
C THR A 406 28.25 -10.62 9.21
N GLN A 407 28.76 -9.60 8.52
CA GLN A 407 29.31 -8.40 9.16
C GLN A 407 29.09 -7.16 8.29
N LEU A 408 28.57 -6.10 8.91
CA LEU A 408 28.35 -4.79 8.31
C LEU A 408 29.07 -3.74 9.15
N VAL A 409 30.00 -3.00 8.54
CA VAL A 409 30.73 -1.90 9.19
C VAL A 409 30.19 -0.59 8.67
N VAL A 410 29.75 0.27 9.58
CA VAL A 410 29.07 1.53 9.28
C VAL A 410 29.64 2.68 10.10
N THR A 411 29.42 3.90 9.65
CA THR A 411 29.72 5.13 10.42
C THR A 411 28.41 5.79 10.85
N THR A 412 28.20 5.94 12.16
CA THR A 412 26.95 6.46 12.73
C THR A 412 26.64 7.86 12.20
N PRO A 413 25.40 8.14 11.75
CA PRO A 413 24.98 9.48 11.38
C PRO A 413 24.85 10.39 12.62
N SER A 414 24.66 11.69 12.41
CA SER A 414 24.28 12.63 13.47
C SER A 414 22.84 12.38 13.93
N HIS A 415 22.59 12.42 15.24
CA HIS A 415 21.28 12.18 15.85
C HIS A 415 21.20 12.86 17.22
N LEU A 416 19.99 13.19 17.68
CA LEU A 416 19.79 13.73 19.03
C LEU A 416 20.30 12.77 20.12
N ALA A 417 20.77 13.33 21.24
CA ALA A 417 21.25 12.54 22.37
C ALA A 417 20.13 11.66 22.96
N GLY A 418 20.45 10.40 23.22
CA GLY A 418 19.49 9.40 23.68
C GLY A 418 19.80 7.99 23.16
N THR A 419 19.08 7.02 23.69
CA THR A 419 19.17 5.62 23.24
C THR A 419 18.23 5.39 22.05
N VAL A 420 18.71 4.69 21.03
CA VAL A 420 18.01 4.43 19.78
C VAL A 420 18.06 2.95 19.39
N ASN A 421 17.11 2.56 18.55
CA ASN A 421 17.17 1.29 17.83
C ASN A 421 18.24 1.34 16.74
N VAL A 422 18.84 0.17 16.46
CA VAL A 422 19.69 -0.04 15.29
C VAL A 422 19.00 -1.06 14.38
N THR A 423 18.73 -0.70 13.13
CA THR A 423 18.05 -1.56 12.16
C THR A 423 18.97 -1.83 10.98
N VAL A 424 19.16 -3.09 10.59
CA VAL A 424 19.80 -3.44 9.31
C VAL A 424 18.71 -3.76 8.30
N ARG A 425 18.74 -3.08 7.15
CA ARG A 425 17.81 -3.24 6.02
C ARG A 425 18.57 -3.71 4.78
N ASN A 426 18.13 -4.79 4.17
CA ASN A 426 18.68 -5.28 2.91
C ASN A 426 18.07 -4.55 1.68
N PRO A 427 18.67 -4.66 0.48
CA PRO A 427 18.11 -4.18 -0.78
C PRO A 427 16.67 -4.60 -1.08
N ASP A 428 16.25 -5.78 -0.61
CA ASP A 428 14.89 -6.29 -0.75
C ASP A 428 13.92 -5.76 0.33
N THR A 429 14.30 -4.68 1.01
CA THR A 429 13.60 -4.00 2.14
C THR A 429 13.45 -4.83 3.43
N ARG A 430 13.68 -6.15 3.39
CA ARG A 430 13.70 -6.99 4.60
C ARG A 430 14.70 -6.47 5.62
N SER A 431 14.29 -6.44 6.88
CA SER A 431 15.05 -5.81 7.94
C SER A 431 15.02 -6.58 9.26
N ALA A 432 15.98 -6.25 10.13
CA ALA A 432 16.04 -6.71 11.51
C ALA A 432 16.46 -5.56 12.41
N THR A 433 15.84 -5.46 13.59
CA THR A 433 16.04 -4.36 14.53
C THR A 433 16.59 -4.87 15.86
N ALA A 434 17.72 -4.31 16.28
CA ALA A 434 18.23 -4.40 17.65
C ALA A 434 17.68 -3.21 18.45
N THR A 435 16.69 -3.48 19.30
CA THR A 435 16.00 -2.45 20.10
C THR A 435 16.95 -1.82 21.13
N ASN A 436 16.95 -0.48 21.21
CA ASN A 436 17.74 0.30 22.18
C ASN A 436 19.25 -0.02 22.18
N ALA A 437 19.81 -0.45 21.04
CA ALA A 437 21.14 -1.03 20.96
C ALA A 437 22.30 -0.01 20.84
N PHE A 438 22.01 1.28 20.60
CA PHE A 438 23.02 2.33 20.54
C PHE A 438 22.59 3.58 21.31
N THR A 439 23.52 4.26 21.98
CA THR A 439 23.26 5.50 22.72
C THR A 439 24.11 6.65 22.20
N TYR A 440 23.44 7.67 21.65
CA TYR A 440 24.06 8.93 21.29
C TYR A 440 24.36 9.76 22.53
N THR A 441 25.64 9.90 22.85
CA THR A 441 26.14 10.74 23.95
C THR A 441 26.44 12.13 23.39
N GLY A 442 25.47 13.03 23.53
CA GLY A 442 25.65 14.45 23.25
C GLY A 442 26.08 15.21 24.51
N SER A 443 27.07 16.06 24.35
CA SER A 443 27.51 16.98 25.39
C SER A 443 26.50 18.13 25.46
N SER A 444 25.48 17.97 26.30
CA SER A 444 24.53 19.05 26.63
C SER A 444 23.82 19.59 25.36
N SER A 445 23.49 20.88 25.20
CA SER A 445 22.40 21.32 24.28
C SER A 445 22.48 22.77 23.63
N ALA A 446 21.55 23.75 23.75
CA ALA A 446 21.64 25.24 23.50
C ALA A 446 20.28 26.04 23.64
N THR A 447 20.09 27.07 24.49
CA THR A 447 18.73 27.64 24.77
C THR A 447 18.19 28.45 23.57
N LEU A 448 16.96 28.16 23.14
CA LEU A 448 16.37 28.73 21.92
C LEU A 448 15.21 29.68 22.24
N TYR A 449 15.21 30.83 21.57
CA TYR A 449 14.11 31.79 21.59
C TYR A 449 13.39 31.76 20.25
N ILE A 450 12.08 31.46 20.28
CA ILE A 450 11.20 31.48 19.12
C ILE A 450 10.28 32.69 19.25
N SER A 451 10.26 33.57 18.26
CA SER A 451 9.43 34.77 18.23
C SER A 451 8.80 34.98 16.85
N ARG A 452 7.95 36.00 16.72
CA ARG A 452 7.54 36.54 15.41
C ARG A 452 8.04 37.96 15.24
N ASN A 453 8.46 38.30 14.02
CA ASN A 453 8.82 39.68 13.67
C ASN A 453 7.59 40.51 13.26
N GLU A 454 7.81 41.80 12.97
CA GLU A 454 6.76 42.75 12.54
C GLU A 454 6.05 42.34 11.24
N SER A 455 6.68 41.48 10.42
CA SER A 455 6.09 40.89 9.20
C SER A 455 5.43 39.54 9.44
N ASN A 456 5.21 39.16 10.72
CA ASN A 456 4.60 37.90 11.15
C ASN A 456 5.38 36.62 10.78
N ASN A 457 6.66 36.74 10.39
CA ASN A 457 7.55 35.60 10.14
C ASN A 457 8.03 35.00 11.46
N ILE A 458 8.17 33.67 11.52
CA ILE A 458 8.83 32.97 12.64
C ILE A 458 10.33 33.30 12.60
N VAL A 459 10.88 33.71 13.74
CA VAL A 459 12.31 33.95 13.94
C VAL A 459 12.80 33.05 15.07
N VAL A 460 13.94 32.41 14.84
CA VAL A 460 14.61 31.57 15.85
C VAL A 460 15.97 32.19 16.16
N THR A 461 16.27 32.37 17.45
CA THR A 461 17.50 33.02 17.93
C THR A 461 18.12 32.22 19.07
N THR A 462 19.44 32.36 19.24
CA THR A 462 20.18 31.95 20.45
C THR A 462 20.44 33.12 21.42
N ASP A 463 20.17 34.36 20.99
CA ASP A 463 20.25 35.60 21.77
C ASP A 463 19.07 36.52 21.38
N PRO A 464 18.17 36.89 22.31
CA PRO A 464 16.99 37.71 22.00
C PRO A 464 17.31 39.10 21.43
N ALA A 465 18.56 39.58 21.51
CA ALA A 465 18.97 40.87 20.96
C ALA A 465 19.37 40.85 19.47
N THR A 466 19.66 39.69 18.86
CA THR A 466 20.16 39.62 17.47
C THR A 466 19.56 38.48 16.62
N PRO A 467 18.72 38.79 15.60
CA PRO A 467 18.13 37.76 14.74
C PRO A 467 19.15 37.25 13.71
N THR A 468 19.63 36.02 13.86
CA THR A 468 20.84 35.58 13.14
C THR A 468 20.59 34.86 11.81
N ARG A 469 19.53 34.03 11.64
CA ARG A 469 19.29 33.26 10.39
C ARG A 469 17.81 32.98 10.09
N VAL A 470 17.50 32.82 8.81
CA VAL A 470 16.21 32.32 8.27
C VAL A 470 16.48 31.00 7.53
N PHE A 471 15.73 29.95 7.83
CA PHE A 471 15.90 28.60 7.25
C PHE A 471 14.70 28.21 6.37
N ARG A 472 14.96 27.34 5.38
CA ARG A 472 13.96 26.62 4.56
C ARG A 472 14.40 25.15 4.47
N ALA A 473 13.45 24.21 4.42
CA ALA A 473 13.71 22.76 4.46
C ALA A 473 13.60 22.07 3.08
N THR A 474 14.24 20.90 2.94
CA THR A 474 14.35 20.15 1.67
C THR A 474 14.18 18.63 1.77
N ASN A 475 13.81 18.04 2.93
CA ASN A 475 13.64 16.58 3.06
C ASN A 475 12.57 16.23 4.15
N PRO A 476 11.62 15.27 3.92
CA PRO A 476 10.44 15.11 4.81
C PRO A 476 10.49 13.92 5.80
N GLN A 477 11.63 13.24 5.96
CA GLN A 477 11.76 12.07 6.86
C GLN A 477 11.98 12.46 8.33
N PHE A 478 10.93 12.89 9.05
CA PHE A 478 10.91 13.00 10.52
C PHE A 478 9.51 12.78 11.11
N THR A 479 9.39 11.87 12.08
CA THR A 479 8.14 11.54 12.78
C THR A 479 8.11 12.16 14.18
N GLY A 480 7.63 13.39 14.30
CA GLY A 480 7.45 14.04 15.60
C GLY A 480 6.74 15.38 15.51
N TYR A 481 5.58 15.50 16.17
CA TYR A 481 4.79 16.73 16.22
C TYR A 481 4.85 17.32 17.63
N VAL A 482 5.29 18.57 17.75
CA VAL A 482 5.09 19.35 18.98
C VAL A 482 3.80 20.14 18.83
N LYS A 483 2.71 19.67 19.46
CA LYS A 483 1.47 20.45 19.56
C LYS A 483 1.65 21.58 20.58
N VAL A 484 2.06 22.75 20.11
CA VAL A 484 2.14 23.95 20.97
C VAL A 484 0.76 24.61 21.04
N ASP A 485 -0.13 24.07 21.89
CA ASP A 485 -1.49 24.62 22.11
C ASP A 485 -1.49 26.05 22.66
N THR A 486 -0.36 26.54 23.18
CA THR A 486 -0.14 27.98 23.42
C THR A 486 1.36 28.27 23.49
N ILE A 487 1.87 29.16 22.62
CA ILE A 487 3.16 29.82 22.90
C ILE A 487 2.90 30.87 23.98
N SER A 488 2.85 30.41 25.23
CA SER A 488 3.24 31.30 26.34
C SER A 488 4.72 31.65 26.15
N SER A 489 5.13 32.85 26.54
CA SER A 489 6.49 33.38 26.33
C SER A 489 7.56 32.76 27.25
N GLY A 490 7.45 31.45 27.51
CA GLY A 490 8.41 30.67 28.28
C GLY A 490 9.64 30.30 27.45
N SER A 491 10.82 30.45 28.04
CA SER A 491 12.09 30.00 27.46
C SER A 491 12.17 28.47 27.41
N PHE A 492 12.55 27.90 26.26
CA PHE A 492 12.85 26.47 26.13
C PHE A 492 14.35 26.23 26.33
N THR A 493 14.72 25.68 27.49
CA THR A 493 16.11 25.38 27.83
C THR A 493 16.58 24.06 27.20
N TYR A 494 17.54 24.23 26.31
CA TYR A 494 18.55 23.28 25.80
C TYR A 494 19.90 24.02 26.26
N THR A 495 21.09 23.44 26.55
CA THR A 495 22.30 24.18 27.05
C THR A 495 23.70 23.61 26.63
N ASP A 496 24.49 24.14 25.67
CA ASP A 496 25.63 23.41 24.95
C ASP A 496 26.91 22.99 25.73
N ASN A 497 27.58 21.87 25.31
CA ASN A 497 29.04 21.70 25.45
C ASN A 497 29.78 20.94 24.30
N SER A 498 29.56 21.30 23.03
CA SER A 498 30.43 20.91 21.89
C SER A 498 31.05 22.07 21.12
N GLY A 499 30.57 23.31 21.25
CA GLY A 499 31.29 24.50 20.76
C GLY A 499 31.32 24.73 19.24
N GLU A 500 30.71 23.87 18.42
CA GLU A 500 30.43 24.14 17.00
C GLU A 500 28.99 23.78 16.59
N ASN A 501 28.41 24.68 15.77
CA ASN A 501 27.16 24.60 15.00
C ASN A 501 26.07 23.58 15.40
N ALA A 502 25.06 24.03 16.15
CA ALA A 502 23.80 23.31 16.33
C ALA A 502 22.81 23.54 15.17
N TYR A 503 22.15 22.48 14.71
CA TYR A 503 21.05 22.54 13.74
C TYR A 503 19.69 22.58 14.45
N ILE A 504 18.79 23.44 13.95
CA ILE A 504 17.42 23.59 14.45
C ILE A 504 16.47 23.35 13.27
N TYR A 505 15.56 22.38 13.41
CA TYR A 505 14.53 22.10 12.41
C TYR A 505 13.21 22.73 12.84
N TYR A 506 12.55 23.42 11.92
CA TYR A 506 11.17 23.86 12.05
C TYR A 506 10.45 23.70 10.72
N TYR A 507 9.18 23.28 10.78
CA TYR A 507 8.34 23.08 9.61
C TYR A 507 7.38 24.25 9.44
N LYS A 508 7.25 24.71 8.20
CA LYS A 508 6.18 25.60 7.76
C LYS A 508 5.05 24.73 7.22
N VAL A 509 3.84 24.93 7.73
CA VAL A 509 2.62 24.56 7.00
C VAL A 509 2.27 25.75 6.11
N GLU A 510 2.15 25.52 4.81
CA GLU A 510 1.31 26.34 3.91
C GLU A 510 0.00 25.57 3.70
#